data_AF-A0A6N2LCQ9-F1
#
_entry.id   AF-A0A6N2LCQ9-F1
#
_cell.length_a   1.000
_cell.length_b   1.000
_cell.length_c   1.000
_cell.angle_alpha   90.00
_cell.angle_beta   90.00
_cell.angle_gamma   90.00
#
_symmetry.space_group_name_H-M   'P 1'
#
loop_
_entity.id
_entity.type
_entity.pdbx_description
1 polymer ?
#
loop_
_entity_poly.entity_id
_entity_poly.type
_entity_poly.pdbx_seq_one_letter_code
_entity_poly.pdbx_strand_id
1 'polypeptide(L)'
;MPEEELHGLFPQPYCLDGSVYAPSFDHGVGDPVEDDIFVSSQHKVVIVEGNYLLLEDGAWKDVSSMFDEKWFIDVDIDTAMQRVLKRHISTGKPPDVAKWRIEYNDQPNAELIIESKKNADLVIRSINF
;
A
#
# COMPACT_ATOMS: atom_id res chain seq x y z
N MET A 1 -8.75 -22.60 -37.88
CA MET A 1 -8.56 -21.15 -37.72
C MET A 1 -7.09 -20.90 -37.40
N PRO A 2 -6.40 -19.98 -38.07
CA PRO A 2 -4.99 -19.72 -37.80
C PRO A 2 -4.84 -18.97 -36.46
N GLU A 3 -3.72 -19.17 -35.77
CA GLU A 3 -3.40 -18.63 -34.44
C GLU A 3 -3.25 -17.08 -34.39
N GLU A 4 -3.37 -16.39 -35.52
CA GLU A 4 -3.10 -14.94 -35.64
C GLU A 4 -4.27 -14.04 -35.19
N GLU A 5 -5.49 -14.55 -35.04
CA GLU A 5 -6.66 -13.71 -34.66
C GLU A 5 -6.92 -13.60 -33.14
N LEU A 6 -6.15 -14.30 -32.30
CA LEU A 6 -6.31 -14.24 -30.83
C LEU A 6 -5.51 -13.11 -30.16
N HIS A 7 -4.68 -12.38 -30.91
CA HIS A 7 -3.86 -11.29 -30.39
C HIS A 7 -4.63 -9.98 -30.12
N GLY A 8 -5.93 -9.90 -30.41
CA GLY A 8 -6.73 -8.67 -30.32
C GLY A 8 -7.71 -8.56 -29.14
N LEU A 9 -7.81 -9.55 -28.25
CA LEU A 9 -8.88 -9.62 -27.23
C LEU A 9 -8.44 -9.34 -25.79
N PHE A 10 -7.14 -9.13 -25.55
CA PHE A 10 -6.63 -8.70 -24.26
C PHE A 10 -5.60 -7.59 -24.50
N PRO A 11 -5.70 -6.42 -23.82
CA PRO A 11 -4.63 -5.45 -23.87
C PRO A 11 -3.36 -6.12 -23.33
N GLN A 12 -2.41 -6.37 -24.22
CA GLN A 12 -1.05 -6.72 -23.80
C GLN A 12 -0.52 -5.51 -23.06
N PRO A 13 0.05 -5.63 -21.85
CA PRO A 13 0.71 -4.51 -21.22
C PRO A 13 1.95 -4.21 -22.07
N TYR A 14 1.84 -3.24 -22.98
CA TYR A 14 2.94 -2.78 -23.82
C TYR A 14 3.92 -1.99 -22.95
N CYS A 15 4.70 -2.74 -22.19
CA CYS A 15 5.85 -2.27 -21.45
C CYS A 15 7.07 -2.44 -22.35
N LEU A 16 7.32 -1.45 -23.21
CA LEU A 16 8.57 -1.39 -23.95
C LEU A 16 9.67 -0.89 -22.99
N ASP A 17 10.83 -1.56 -23.02
CA ASP A 17 12.08 -1.10 -22.39
C ASP A 17 12.05 -0.94 -20.86
N GLY A 18 11.54 -1.96 -20.13
CA GLY A 18 11.62 -2.02 -18.67
C GLY A 18 10.74 -1.02 -17.91
N SER A 19 9.84 -0.34 -18.62
CA SER A 19 8.81 0.51 -18.02
C SER A 19 7.59 -0.31 -17.61
N VAL A 20 6.75 0.21 -16.70
CA VAL A 20 5.51 -0.45 -16.27
C VAL A 20 4.44 0.56 -15.87
N TYR A 21 3.18 0.19 -16.06
CA TYR A 21 2.04 0.90 -15.48
C TYR A 21 1.53 0.10 -14.28
N ALA A 22 1.25 0.82 -13.19
CA ALA A 22 0.71 0.27 -11.96
C ALA A 22 -0.62 0.97 -11.60
N PRO A 23 -1.54 0.28 -10.93
CA PRO A 23 -2.79 0.90 -10.51
C PRO A 23 -2.55 1.91 -9.37
N SER A 24 -3.39 2.92 -9.30
CA SER A 24 -3.54 3.78 -8.12
C SER A 24 -4.83 3.46 -7.37
N PHE A 25 -5.15 4.23 -6.33
CA PHE A 25 -6.41 4.12 -5.59
C PHE A 25 -7.07 5.49 -5.41
N ASP A 26 -8.30 5.63 -5.90
CA ASP A 26 -9.09 6.84 -5.72
C ASP A 26 -9.84 6.78 -4.38
N HIS A 27 -9.43 7.58 -3.40
CA HIS A 27 -10.07 7.62 -2.08
C HIS A 27 -11.46 8.28 -2.06
N GLY A 28 -11.83 9.06 -3.07
CA GLY A 28 -13.17 9.66 -3.21
C GLY A 28 -14.20 8.65 -3.69
N VAL A 29 -13.79 7.76 -4.60
CA VAL A 29 -14.64 6.67 -5.13
C VAL A 29 -14.55 5.40 -4.27
N GLY A 30 -13.36 5.11 -3.73
CA GLY A 30 -13.08 3.92 -2.94
C GLY A 30 -12.67 2.71 -3.78
N ASP A 31 -12.18 2.91 -5.00
CA ASP A 31 -11.84 1.87 -5.96
C ASP A 31 -10.45 2.08 -6.58
N PRO A 32 -9.78 1.01 -7.01
CA PRO A 32 -8.52 1.10 -7.77
C PRO A 32 -8.75 1.74 -9.15
N VAL A 33 -7.74 2.45 -9.63
CA VAL A 33 -7.68 2.99 -11.00
C VAL A 33 -6.56 2.29 -11.74
N GLU A 34 -6.91 1.52 -12.77
CA GLU A 34 -5.96 0.78 -13.59
C GLU A 34 -5.05 1.72 -14.40
N ASP A 35 -3.81 1.29 -14.63
CA ASP A 35 -2.80 1.97 -15.48
C ASP A 35 -2.52 3.46 -15.14
N ASP A 36 -2.69 3.87 -13.89
CA ASP A 36 -2.61 5.29 -13.49
C ASP A 36 -1.18 5.76 -13.15
N ILE A 37 -0.34 4.87 -12.61
CA ILE A 37 1.02 5.20 -12.18
C ILE A 37 2.03 4.67 -13.20
N PHE A 38 2.67 5.56 -13.95
CA PHE A 38 3.72 5.18 -14.90
C PHE A 38 5.11 5.17 -14.25
N VAL A 39 5.77 4.01 -14.25
CA VAL A 39 7.15 3.82 -13.83
C VAL A 39 8.02 3.58 -15.05
N SER A 40 8.71 4.64 -15.49
CA SER A 40 9.74 4.57 -16.54
C SER A 40 11.02 3.88 -16.07
N SER A 41 11.73 3.22 -16.99
CA SER A 41 13.09 2.67 -16.79
C SER A 41 14.16 3.76 -16.51
N GLN A 42 13.82 5.04 -16.73
CA GLN A 42 14.69 6.16 -16.35
C GLN A 42 14.65 6.47 -14.85
N HIS A 43 13.60 6.07 -14.13
CA HIS A 43 13.54 6.25 -12.68
C HIS A 43 14.63 5.40 -12.01
N LYS A 44 15.44 6.05 -11.17
CA LYS A 44 16.54 5.39 -10.46
C LYS A 44 16.17 4.91 -9.07
N VAL A 45 15.10 5.47 -8.51
CA VAL A 45 14.56 5.11 -7.20
C VAL A 45 13.05 5.06 -7.34
N VAL A 46 12.45 3.99 -6.83
CA VAL A 46 11.01 3.82 -6.70
C VAL A 46 10.72 3.60 -5.22
N ILE A 47 9.88 4.45 -4.65
CA ILE A 47 9.41 4.29 -3.27
C ILE A 47 8.06 3.63 -3.34
N VAL A 48 7.96 2.44 -2.75
CA VAL A 48 6.68 1.74 -2.58
C VAL A 48 6.26 1.90 -1.13
N GLU A 49 5.06 2.45 -0.91
CA GLU A 49 4.48 2.59 0.42
C GLU A 49 3.27 1.68 0.60
N GLY A 50 3.08 1.18 1.82
CA GLY A 50 1.98 0.30 2.15
C GLY A 50 2.12 -0.35 3.51
N ASN A 51 1.00 -0.82 4.04
CA ASN A 51 0.91 -1.38 5.39
C ASN A 51 1.63 -2.73 5.54
N TYR A 52 1.58 -3.57 4.50
CA TYR A 52 1.90 -5.01 4.60
C TYR A 52 3.22 -5.40 3.95
N LEU A 53 4.00 -4.44 3.47
CA LEU A 53 5.23 -4.67 2.68
C LEU A 53 6.34 -5.42 3.45
N LEU A 54 6.24 -5.45 4.77
CA LEU A 54 7.19 -6.10 5.68
C LEU A 54 6.67 -7.43 6.26
N LEU A 55 5.44 -7.85 5.89
CA LEU A 55 4.90 -9.13 6.33
C LEU A 55 5.62 -10.29 5.62
N GLU A 56 5.94 -11.33 6.39
CA GLU A 56 6.61 -12.55 5.90
C GLU A 56 5.60 -13.71 5.75
N ASP A 57 4.36 -13.38 5.38
CA ASP A 57 3.25 -14.33 5.20
C ASP A 57 2.68 -14.28 3.78
N GLY A 58 2.34 -15.44 3.22
CA GLY A 58 1.76 -15.56 1.89
C GLY A 58 2.52 -14.80 0.80
N ALA A 59 1.78 -14.13 -0.08
CA ALA A 59 2.34 -13.35 -1.18
C ALA A 59 3.17 -12.13 -0.72
N TRP A 60 2.95 -11.63 0.50
CA TRP A 60 3.71 -10.49 1.03
C TRP A 60 5.16 -10.85 1.30
N LYS A 61 5.44 -12.11 1.64
CA LYS A 61 6.81 -12.59 1.78
C LYS A 61 7.61 -12.44 0.48
N ASP A 62 7.00 -12.81 -0.64
CA ASP A 62 7.64 -12.71 -1.95
C ASP A 62 7.88 -11.23 -2.31
N VAL A 63 6.88 -10.37 -2.05
CA VAL A 63 7.00 -8.90 -2.25
C VAL A 63 8.09 -8.28 -1.36
N SER A 64 8.13 -8.63 -0.07
CA SER A 64 9.15 -8.17 0.90
C SER A 64 10.57 -8.48 0.42
N SER A 65 10.75 -9.62 -0.26
CA SER A 65 12.06 -10.03 -0.78
C SER A 65 12.53 -9.26 -2.03
N MET A 66 11.65 -8.48 -2.68
CA MET A 66 11.97 -7.71 -3.88
C MET A 66 12.58 -6.34 -3.59
N PHE A 67 12.47 -5.82 -2.37
CA PHE A 67 12.95 -4.48 -2.03
C PHE A 67 14.44 -4.47 -1.66
N ASP A 68 15.17 -3.49 -2.20
CA ASP A 68 16.58 -3.25 -1.86
C ASP A 68 16.76 -2.72 -0.43
N GLU A 69 15.82 -1.88 0.04
CA GLU A 69 15.77 -1.34 1.40
C GLU A 69 14.32 -1.32 1.90
N LYS A 70 14.11 -1.67 3.17
CA LYS A 70 12.79 -1.72 3.82
C LYS A 70 12.75 -0.87 5.07
N TRP A 71 11.90 0.14 5.08
CA TRP A 71 11.83 1.11 6.17
C TRP A 71 10.49 1.02 6.90
N PHE A 72 10.52 1.06 8.23
CA PHE A 72 9.32 1.06 9.08
C PHE A 72 9.14 2.41 9.77
N ILE A 73 7.93 2.97 9.69
CA ILE A 73 7.57 4.19 10.41
C ILE A 73 6.99 3.82 11.79
N ASP A 74 7.77 4.07 12.83
CA ASP A 74 7.43 3.74 14.21
C ASP A 74 6.63 4.85 14.87
N VAL A 75 5.38 4.55 15.20
CA VAL A 75 4.46 5.45 15.88
C VAL A 75 3.80 4.71 17.03
N ASP A 76 3.61 5.41 18.14
CA ASP A 76 2.81 4.90 19.25
C ASP A 76 1.39 4.56 18.76
N ILE A 77 0.90 3.35 19.08
CA ILE A 77 -0.35 2.83 18.52
C ILE A 77 -1.54 3.71 18.90
N ASP A 78 -1.60 4.19 20.14
CA ASP A 78 -2.68 5.06 20.60
C ASP A 78 -2.68 6.36 19.81
N THR A 79 -1.50 6.96 19.62
CA THR A 79 -1.32 8.15 18.78
C THR A 79 -1.78 7.89 17.34
N ALA A 80 -1.43 6.75 16.75
CA ALA A 80 -1.87 6.38 15.41
C ALA A 80 -3.39 6.24 15.33
N MET A 81 -4.02 5.55 16.28
CA MET A 81 -5.47 5.39 16.33
C MET A 81 -6.20 6.72 16.50
N GLN A 82 -5.67 7.65 17.30
CA GLN A 82 -6.21 9.00 17.41
C GLN A 82 -6.14 9.76 16.07
N ARG A 83 -5.03 9.63 15.33
CA ARG A 83 -4.88 10.25 13.99
C ARG A 83 -5.86 9.65 12.99
N VAL A 84 -6.03 8.33 12.99
CA VAL A 84 -6.99 7.61 12.12
C VAL A 84 -8.43 8.00 12.45
N LEU A 85 -8.79 8.11 13.74
CA LEU A 85 -10.11 8.56 14.16
C LEU A 85 -10.44 9.95 13.61
N LYS A 86 -9.50 10.88 13.79
CA LYS A 86 -9.64 12.24 13.26
C LYS A 86 -9.84 12.24 11.74
N ARG A 87 -9.09 11.40 11.01
CA ARG A 87 -9.22 11.24 9.55
C ARG A 87 -10.57 10.67 9.12
N HIS A 88 -11.06 9.64 9.80
CA HIS A 88 -12.40 9.08 9.51
C HIS A 88 -13.49 10.14 9.70
N ILE A 89 -13.43 10.92 10.79
CA ILE A 89 -14.39 11.99 11.04
C ILE A 89 -14.26 13.11 10.00
N SER A 90 -13.04 13.54 9.66
CA SER A 90 -12.82 14.62 8.69
C SER A 90 -13.26 14.24 7.27
N THR A 91 -13.29 12.94 6.95
CA THR A 91 -13.83 12.40 5.69
C THR A 91 -15.35 12.16 5.73
N GLY A 92 -16.02 12.63 6.78
CA GLY A 92 -17.48 12.65 6.89
C GLY A 92 -18.10 11.44 7.58
N LYS A 93 -17.32 10.51 8.14
CA LYS A 93 -17.89 9.38 8.88
C LYS A 93 -18.44 9.86 10.24
N PRO A 94 -19.62 9.38 10.65
CA PRO A 94 -20.13 9.61 12.01
C PRO A 94 -19.13 9.11 13.08
N PRO A 95 -19.01 9.80 14.24
CA PRO A 95 -18.01 9.45 15.25
C PRO A 95 -18.11 8.03 15.81
N ASP A 96 -19.32 7.50 15.97
CA ASP A 96 -19.58 6.12 16.39
C ASP A 96 -19.13 5.09 15.35
N VAL A 97 -19.43 5.33 14.07
CA VAL A 97 -18.97 4.49 12.95
C VAL A 97 -17.45 4.54 12.82
N ALA A 98 -16.84 5.71 13.01
CA ALA A 98 -15.39 5.88 12.97
C ALA A 98 -14.68 5.11 14.10
N LYS A 99 -15.24 5.12 15.32
CA LYS A 99 -14.74 4.31 16.45
C LYS A 99 -14.85 2.82 16.16
N TRP A 100 -16.00 2.37 15.68
CA TRP A 100 -16.21 0.97 15.32
C TRP A 100 -15.22 0.50 14.25
N ARG A 101 -14.95 1.33 13.22
CA ARG A 101 -13.92 1.05 12.20
C ARG A 101 -12.54 0.85 12.80
N ILE A 102 -12.16 1.66 13.79
CA ILE A 102 -10.88 1.53 14.46
C ILE A 102 -10.80 0.22 15.21
N GLU A 103 -11.78 -0.07 16.07
CA GLU A 103 -11.78 -1.24 16.95
C GLU A 103 -11.73 -2.56 16.16
N TYR A 104 -12.42 -2.62 15.03
CA TYR A 104 -12.59 -3.87 14.28
C TYR A 104 -11.72 -3.99 13.02
N ASN A 105 -11.10 -2.91 12.54
CA ASN A 105 -10.32 -2.93 11.31
C ASN A 105 -8.95 -2.26 11.49
N ASP A 106 -8.91 -0.96 11.78
CA ASP A 106 -7.63 -0.23 11.76
C ASP A 106 -6.68 -0.69 12.87
N GLN A 107 -7.18 -0.94 14.09
CA GLN A 107 -6.35 -1.35 15.22
C GLN A 107 -5.82 -2.79 15.08
N PRO A 108 -6.64 -3.83 14.79
CA PRO A 108 -6.12 -5.17 14.57
C PRO A 108 -5.09 -5.25 13.44
N ASN A 109 -5.29 -4.46 12.38
CA ASN A 109 -4.32 -4.33 11.29
C ASN A 109 -3.02 -3.67 11.77
N ALA A 110 -3.10 -2.58 12.54
CA ALA A 110 -1.93 -1.93 13.11
C ALA A 110 -1.13 -2.87 14.02
N GLU A 111 -1.81 -3.63 14.87
CA GLU A 111 -1.18 -4.64 15.75
C GLU A 111 -0.43 -5.69 14.93
N LEU A 112 -1.03 -6.22 13.86
CA LEU A 112 -0.36 -7.14 12.93
C LEU A 112 0.88 -6.51 12.27
N ILE A 113 0.78 -5.26 11.83
CA ILE A 113 1.87 -4.55 11.14
C ILE A 113 3.05 -4.30 12.09
N ILE A 114 2.79 -3.95 13.35
CA ILE A 114 3.83 -3.68 14.36
C ILE A 114 4.74 -4.91 14.57
N GLU A 115 4.18 -6.12 14.54
CA GLU A 115 4.96 -7.36 14.66
C GLU A 115 5.98 -7.57 13.52
N SER A 116 5.76 -6.91 12.38
CA SER A 116 6.66 -6.95 11.22
C SER A 116 7.82 -5.95 11.28
N LYS A 117 7.81 -5.02 12.24
CA LYS A 117 8.85 -3.99 12.42
C LYS A 117 10.27 -4.56 12.47
N LYS A 118 10.43 -5.77 13.02
CA LYS A 118 11.72 -6.48 13.12
C LYS A 118 12.34 -6.86 11.76
N ASN A 119 11.55 -6.81 10.69
CA ASN A 119 11.98 -7.15 9.34
C ASN A 119 12.49 -5.92 8.55
N ALA A 120 12.46 -4.73 9.16
CA ALA A 120 12.92 -3.49 8.53
C ALA A 120 14.44 -3.31 8.69
N ASP A 121 15.06 -2.77 7.64
CA ASP A 121 16.47 -2.37 7.63
C ASP A 121 16.67 -1.05 8.39
N LEU A 122 15.65 -0.19 8.39
CA LEU A 122 15.64 1.08 9.11
C LEU A 122 14.29 1.33 9.78
N VAL A 123 14.34 1.81 11.02
CA VAL A 123 13.16 2.25 11.77
C VAL A 123 13.21 3.76 11.97
N ILE A 124 12.21 4.47 11.46
CA ILE A 124 12.08 5.92 11.57
C ILE A 124 10.98 6.24 12.57
N ARG A 125 11.33 6.94 13.66
CA ARG A 125 10.35 7.33 14.67
C ARG A 125 9.52 8.52 14.20
N SER A 126 8.20 8.35 14.17
CA SER A 126 7.25 9.45 13.98
C SER A 126 7.32 10.41 15.16
N ILE A 127 7.46 11.69 14.86
CA ILE A 127 7.42 12.78 15.85
C ILE A 127 6.07 13.52 15.77
N ASN A 128 5.68 14.15 16.88
CA ASN A 128 4.57 15.10 16.92
C ASN A 128 5.17 16.50 16.77
N PHE A 129 4.60 17.31 15.87
CA PHE A 129 4.88 18.74 15.75
C PHE A 129 3.69 19.55 16.27
#